data_AF-A0A645IED7-F1
#
_entry.id   AF-A0A645IED7-F1
#
_cell.length_a   1.000
_cell.length_b   1.000
_cell.length_c   1.000
_cell.angle_alpha   90.00
_cell.angle_beta   90.00
_cell.angle_gamma   90.00
#
_symmetry.space_group_name_H-M   'P 1'
#
loop_
_entity.id
_entity.type
_entity.pdbx_description
1 polymer ?
#
loop_
_entity_poly.entity_id
_entity_poly.type
_entity_poly.pdbx_seq_one_letter_code
_entity_poly.pdbx_strand_id
1 'polypeptide(L)'
;MLRKANEAGIVLPANFTASISLSEKEEGLVQMVADFASVVKEAGNDYSPSIIANYTYDLVKEYNQFYHDYSILREENADVKLFRLVLSANVAKVIRLGMGLLGIDVPNRM
;
A
#
# COMPACT_ATOMS: atom_id res chain seq x y z
N MET A 1 9.45 -5.59 -6.45
CA MET A 1 10.23 -4.78 -5.48
C MET A 1 10.39 -5.43 -4.11
N LEU A 2 9.32 -5.85 -3.44
CA LEU A 2 9.38 -6.50 -2.11
C LEU A 2 10.32 -7.72 -2.07
N ARG A 3 10.39 -8.50 -3.15
CA ARG A 3 11.37 -9.59 -3.28
C ARG A 3 12.83 -9.12 -3.33
N LYS A 4 13.13 -8.01 -4.04
CA LYS A 4 14.48 -7.42 -4.07
C LYS A 4 14.89 -6.84 -2.71
N ALA A 5 13.93 -6.33 -1.94
CA ALA A 5 14.17 -5.87 -0.57
C ALA A 5 14.44 -7.06 0.39
N ASN A 6 13.71 -8.17 0.24
CA ASN A 6 13.92 -9.39 1.02
C ASN A 6 15.24 -10.09 0.63
N GLU A 7 15.59 -10.11 -0.65
CA GLU A 7 16.90 -10.56 -1.15
C GLU A 7 18.05 -9.66 -0.70
N ALA A 8 17.77 -8.38 -0.42
CA ALA A 8 18.71 -7.44 0.18
C ALA A 8 18.76 -7.50 1.72
N GLY A 9 18.05 -8.45 2.36
CA GLY A 9 18.08 -8.65 3.82
C GLY A 9 17.38 -7.55 4.63
N ILE A 10 16.50 -6.75 4.03
CA ILE A 10 15.81 -5.66 4.70
C ILE A 10 14.64 -6.21 5.51
N VAL A 11 14.79 -6.27 6.83
CA VAL A 11 13.71 -6.62 7.77
C VAL A 11 12.80 -5.40 7.94
N LEU A 12 11.52 -5.54 7.61
CA LEU A 12 10.52 -4.49 7.77
C LEU A 12 10.24 -4.27 9.27
N PRO A 13 10.53 -3.10 9.86
CA PRO A 13 10.30 -2.84 11.27
C PRO A 13 8.79 -2.69 11.54
N ALA A 14 8.36 -3.17 12.72
CA ALA A 14 6.98 -2.98 13.17
C ALA A 14 6.70 -1.53 13.63
N ASN A 15 7.73 -0.82 14.06
CA ASN A 15 7.64 0.55 14.58
C ASN A 15 8.76 1.41 13.99
N PHE A 16 8.44 2.65 13.61
CA PHE A 16 9.42 3.66 13.24
C PHE A 16 9.66 4.59 14.43
N THR A 17 10.90 4.68 14.90
CA THR A 17 11.33 5.61 15.96
C THR A 17 11.84 6.94 15.43
N ALA A 18 12.00 7.08 14.11
CA ALA A 18 12.48 8.29 13.47
C ALA A 18 11.32 9.23 13.08
N SER A 19 11.48 10.53 13.33
CA SER A 19 10.64 11.57 12.73
C SER A 19 10.97 11.68 11.24
N ILE A 20 10.35 10.84 10.43
CA ILE A 20 10.45 10.89 8.97
C ILE A 20 9.51 12.00 8.48
N SER A 21 10.04 12.93 7.67
CA SER A 21 9.19 13.91 6.98
C SER A 21 8.49 13.19 5.83
N LEU A 22 7.18 13.02 5.93
CA LEU A 22 6.37 12.44 4.88
C LEU A 22 6.01 13.50 3.84
N SER A 23 5.91 13.07 2.59
CA SER A 23 5.27 13.85 1.53
C SER A 23 3.75 13.69 1.59
N GLU A 24 3.01 14.65 1.02
CA GLU A 24 1.55 14.59 0.93
C GLU A 24 1.06 13.29 0.24
N LYS A 25 1.83 12.75 -0.72
CA LYS A 25 1.49 11.49 -1.40
C LYS A 25 1.63 10.29 -0.47
N GLU A 26 2.66 10.28 0.36
CA GLU A 26 2.89 9.22 1.34
C GLU A 26 1.81 9.24 2.42
N GLU A 27 1.47 10.42 2.92
CA GLU A 27 0.36 10.61 3.88
C GLU A 27 -0.98 10.16 3.29
N GLY A 28 -1.27 10.56 2.05
CA GLY A 28 -2.48 10.15 1.33
C GLY A 28 -2.61 8.63 1.20
N LEU A 29 -1.53 7.95 0.80
CA LEU A 29 -1.52 6.48 0.72
C LEU A 29 -1.69 5.80 2.08
N VAL A 30 -1.07 6.35 3.14
CA VAL A 30 -1.27 5.84 4.51
C VAL A 30 -2.71 5.98 4.93
N GLN A 31 -3.33 7.13 4.67
CA GLN A 31 -4.74 7.37 5.00
C GLN A 31 -5.65 6.40 4.24
N MET A 32 -5.46 6.25 2.93
CA MET A 32 -6.25 5.28 2.15
C MET A 32 -6.13 3.87 2.72
N VAL A 33 -4.93 3.42 3.06
CA VAL A 33 -4.69 2.10 3.67
C VAL A 33 -5.42 1.95 5.01
N ALA A 34 -5.42 3.00 5.85
CA ALA A 34 -6.14 3.01 7.13
C ALA A 34 -7.66 2.94 6.96
N ASP A 35 -8.19 3.58 5.91
CA ASP A 35 -9.63 3.66 5.64
C ASP A 35 -10.22 2.34 5.11
N PHE A 36 -9.39 1.38 4.69
CA PHE A 36 -9.86 0.12 4.09
C PHE A 36 -10.88 -0.62 4.95
N ALA A 37 -10.68 -0.67 6.27
CA ALA A 37 -11.62 -1.35 7.18
C ALA A 37 -13.01 -0.69 7.19
N SER A 38 -13.05 0.65 7.13
CA SER A 38 -14.29 1.42 7.05
C SER A 38 -14.99 1.19 5.72
N VAL A 39 -14.24 1.19 4.60
CA VAL A 39 -14.76 0.91 3.26
C VAL A 39 -15.37 -0.49 3.16
N VAL A 40 -14.72 -1.51 3.74
CA VAL A 40 -15.26 -2.87 3.77
C VAL A 40 -16.54 -2.94 4.58
N LYS A 41 -16.62 -2.23 5.71
CA LYS A 41 -17.83 -2.15 6.53
C LYS A 41 -18.98 -1.47 5.77
N GLU A 42 -18.70 -0.38 5.07
CA GLU A 42 -19.66 0.34 4.23
C GLU A 42 -20.20 -0.58 3.12
N ALA A 43 -19.31 -1.25 2.38
CA ALA A 43 -19.69 -2.21 1.35
C ALA A 43 -20.61 -3.32 1.88
N GLY A 44 -20.38 -3.80 3.11
CA GLY A 44 -21.23 -4.78 3.77
C GLY A 44 -22.60 -4.24 4.19
N ASN A 45 -22.65 -3.01 4.73
CA ASN A 45 -23.90 -2.36 5.12
C ASN A 45 -24.80 -2.07 3.92
N ASP A 46 -24.20 -1.65 2.81
CA ASP A 46 -24.89 -1.24 1.59
C ASP A 46 -25.12 -2.41 0.62
N TYR A 47 -24.66 -3.63 0.98
CA TYR A 47 -24.70 -4.83 0.14
C TYR A 47 -24.10 -4.59 -1.26
N SER A 48 -23.05 -3.77 -1.33
CA SER A 48 -22.52 -3.23 -2.58
C SER A 48 -21.03 -3.55 -2.74
N PRO A 49 -20.67 -4.63 -3.47
CA PRO A 49 -19.26 -4.97 -3.71
C PRO A 49 -18.54 -3.98 -4.62
N SER A 50 -19.26 -3.13 -5.37
CA SER A 50 -18.65 -2.10 -6.23
C SER A 50 -17.85 -1.07 -5.44
N ILE A 51 -18.21 -0.83 -4.17
CA ILE A 51 -17.47 0.05 -3.26
C ILE A 51 -16.03 -0.45 -3.08
N ILE A 52 -15.85 -1.75 -2.86
CA ILE A 52 -14.51 -2.36 -2.72
C ILE A 52 -13.74 -2.28 -4.04
N ALA A 53 -14.42 -2.52 -5.17
CA ALA A 53 -13.80 -2.45 -6.49
C ALA A 53 -13.28 -1.04 -6.81
N ASN A 54 -14.11 -0.01 -6.57
CA ASN A 54 -13.75 1.39 -6.79
C ASN A 54 -12.60 1.82 -5.89
N TYR A 55 -12.68 1.53 -4.59
CA TYR A 55 -11.60 1.82 -3.65
C TYR A 55 -10.28 1.15 -4.07
N THR A 56 -10.32 -0.13 -4.47
CA THR A 56 -9.10 -0.84 -4.87
C THR A 56 -8.51 -0.25 -6.15
N TYR A 57 -9.36 0.15 -7.10
CA TYR A 57 -8.92 0.84 -8.31
C TYR A 57 -8.22 2.17 -7.99
N ASP A 58 -8.82 2.99 -7.14
CA ASP A 58 -8.27 4.28 -6.74
C ASP A 58 -6.94 4.11 -5.97
N LEU A 59 -6.86 3.14 -5.05
CA LEU A 59 -5.63 2.83 -4.32
C LEU A 59 -4.49 2.41 -5.26
N VAL A 60 -4.79 1.57 -6.26
CA VAL A 60 -3.80 1.15 -7.27
C VAL A 60 -3.34 2.35 -8.10
N LYS A 61 -4.27 3.21 -8.52
CA LYS A 61 -3.97 4.41 -9.30
C LYS A 61 -3.04 5.36 -8.55
N GLU A 62 -3.37 5.69 -7.30
CA GLU A 62 -2.54 6.56 -6.47
C GLU A 62 -1.17 5.94 -6.18
N TYR A 63 -1.12 4.63 -5.91
CA TYR A 63 0.15 3.94 -5.69
C TYR A 63 1.04 3.92 -6.93
N ASN A 64 0.46 3.72 -8.12
CA ASN A 64 1.22 3.77 -9.37
C ASN A 64 1.81 5.17 -9.60
N GLN A 65 1.02 6.22 -9.34
CA GLN A 65 1.51 7.59 -9.43
C GLN A 65 2.67 7.83 -8.44
N PHE A 66 2.51 7.41 -7.17
CA PHE A 66 3.58 7.48 -6.17
C PHE A 66 4.85 6.73 -6.61
N TYR A 67 4.70 5.54 -7.20
CA TYR A 67 5.85 4.76 -7.67
C TYR A 67 6.61 5.43 -8.83
N HIS A 68 5.91 6.18 -9.68
CA HIS A 68 6.53 6.97 -10.74
C HIS A 68 7.22 8.23 -10.21
N ASP A 69 6.61 8.90 -9.24
CA ASP A 69 7.09 10.17 -8.71
C ASP A 69 8.27 10.01 -7.73
N TYR A 70 8.30 8.90 -6.97
CA TYR A 70 9.31 8.68 -5.92
C TYR A 70 10.15 7.43 -6.18
N SER A 71 11.47 7.60 -6.17
CA SER A 71 12.38 6.46 -6.25
C SER A 71 12.44 5.72 -4.91
N ILE A 72 11.88 4.51 -4.85
CA ILE A 72 11.88 3.71 -3.61
C ILE A 72 13.25 3.06 -3.37
N LEU A 73 13.81 2.37 -4.38
CA LEU A 73 15.02 1.58 -4.19
C LEU A 73 16.32 2.40 -4.23
N ARG A 74 16.30 3.56 -4.89
CA ARG A 74 17.47 4.45 -5.05
C ARG A 74 17.48 5.61 -4.04
N GLU A 75 16.57 5.61 -3.08
CA GLU A 75 16.57 6.59 -2.00
C GLU A 75 17.84 6.43 -1.14
N GLU A 76 18.52 7.55 -0.90
CA GLU A 76 19.80 7.59 -0.17
C GLU A 76 19.55 7.52 1.35
N ASN A 77 18.44 8.09 1.80
CA ASN A 77 18.03 8.02 3.20
C ASN A 77 17.46 6.64 3.52
N ALA A 78 18.18 5.88 4.35
CA ALA A 78 17.80 4.52 4.74
C ALA A 78 16.43 4.46 5.45
N ASP A 79 16.08 5.45 6.27
CA ASP A 79 14.81 5.49 7.00
C ASP A 79 13.63 5.73 6.05
N VAL A 80 13.77 6.69 5.13
CA VAL A 80 12.76 6.98 4.10
C VAL A 80 12.59 5.77 3.18
N LYS A 81 13.70 5.15 2.75
CA LYS A 81 13.68 3.93 1.94
C LYS A 81 12.91 2.80 2.63
N LEU A 82 13.18 2.59 3.93
CA LEU A 82 12.53 1.56 4.73
C LEU A 82 11.04 1.84 4.88
N PHE A 83 10.67 3.10 5.15
CA PHE A 83 9.29 3.54 5.23
C PHE A 83 8.54 3.27 3.92
N ARG A 84 9.08 3.70 2.77
CA ARG A 84 8.44 3.48 1.46
C ARG A 84 8.28 1.99 1.14
N LEU A 85 9.24 1.15 1.54
CA LEU A 85 9.12 -0.31 1.39
C LEU A 85 7.98 -0.88 2.25
N VAL A 86 7.85 -0.44 3.50
CA VAL A 86 6.72 -0.83 4.37
C VAL A 86 5.39 -0.35 3.80
N LEU A 87 5.32 0.89 3.32
CA LEU A 87 4.13 1.45 2.68
C LEU A 87 3.72 0.61 1.46
N SER A 88 4.65 0.33 0.54
CA SER A 88 4.42 -0.56 -0.60
C SER A 88 3.95 -1.96 -0.20
N ALA A 89 4.49 -2.53 0.88
CA ALA A 89 4.07 -3.84 1.38
C ALA A 89 2.62 -3.83 1.86
N ASN A 90 2.23 -2.79 2.60
CA ASN A 90 0.87 -2.63 3.13
C ASN A 90 -0.13 -2.35 2.01
N VAL A 91 0.18 -1.46 1.07
CA VAL A 91 -0.67 -1.22 -0.11
C VAL A 91 -0.92 -2.51 -0.88
N ALA A 92 0.13 -3.29 -1.17
CA ALA A 92 -0.01 -4.57 -1.85
C ALA A 92 -0.85 -5.60 -1.06
N LYS A 93 -0.77 -5.58 0.27
CA LYS A 93 -1.61 -6.41 1.14
C LYS A 93 -3.08 -6.00 1.06
N VAL A 94 -3.37 -4.70 1.13
CA VAL A 94 -4.74 -4.17 1.02
C VAL A 94 -5.35 -4.52 -0.34
N ILE A 95 -4.62 -4.33 -1.44
CA ILE A 95 -5.09 -4.69 -2.78
C ILE A 95 -5.45 -6.18 -2.86
N ARG A 96 -4.59 -7.07 -2.32
CA ARG A 96 -4.88 -8.52 -2.29
C ARG A 96 -6.12 -8.84 -1.47
N LEU A 97 -6.32 -8.20 -0.32
CA LEU A 97 -7.50 -8.38 0.50
C LEU A 97 -8.77 -7.91 -0.21
N GLY A 98 -8.74 -6.71 -0.80
CA GLY A 98 -9.87 -6.15 -1.55
C GLY A 98 -10.28 -7.04 -2.73
N MET A 99 -9.30 -7.46 -3.53
CA MET A 99 -9.55 -8.38 -4.65
C MET A 99 -10.04 -9.76 -4.17
N GLY A 100 -9.49 -10.26 -3.06
CA GLY A 100 -9.95 -11.51 -2.44
C GLY A 100 -11.40 -11.44 -1.96
N LEU A 101 -11.85 -10.31 -1.41
CA LEU A 101 -13.26 -10.08 -1.06
C LEU A 101 -14.19 -10.09 -2.29
N LEU A 102 -13.66 -9.74 -3.46
CA LEU A 102 -14.36 -9.83 -4.74
C LEU A 102 -14.26 -11.21 -5.40
N GLY A 103 -13.57 -12.17 -4.77
CA GLY A 103 -13.34 -13.51 -5.32
C GLY A 103 -12.34 -13.55 -6.48
N ILE A 104 -11.48 -12.53 -6.59
CA ILE A 104 -10.48 -12.40 -7.66
C ILE A 104 -9.10 -12.75 -7.09
N ASP A 105 -8.48 -13.77 -7.67
CA ASP A 105 -7.09 -14.10 -7.35
C ASP A 105 -6.14 -13.11 -8.01
N VAL A 106 -5.30 -12.47 -7.19
CA VAL A 106 -4.26 -11.57 -7.67
C VAL A 106 -2.98 -12.37 -7.88
N PRO A 107 -2.40 -12.39 -9.09
CA PRO A 107 -1.16 -13.11 -9.33
C PRO A 107 -0.03 -12.54 -8.46
N ASN A 108 0.86 -13.43 -8.01
CA ASN A 108 2.06 -13.06 -7.25
C ASN A 108 3.04 -12.16 -8.05
N ARG A 109 2.76 -11.95 -9.34
CA ARG A 109 3.44 -11.04 -10.26
C ARG A 109 2.36 -10.24 -10.99
N MET A 110 2.34 -8.92 -10.78
CA MET A 110 1.84 -7.98 -11.78
C MET A 110 3.00 -7.63 -12.71
#